data_AF-A0A7X3VY53-F1
#
_entry.id   AF-A0A7X3VY53-F1
#
_cell.length_a   1.000
_cell.length_b   1.000
_cell.length_c   1.000
_cell.angle_alpha   90.00
_cell.angle_beta   90.00
_cell.angle_gamma   90.00
#
_symmetry.space_group_name_H-M   'P 1'
#
loop_
_entity.id
_entity.type
_entity.pdbx_description
1 polymer ?
#
loop_
_entity_poly.entity_id
_entity_poly.type
_entity_poly.pdbx_seq_one_letter_code
_entity_poly.pdbx_strand_id
1 'polypeptide(L)' 'MGYAETDSVEAGIKFTSPSGMAVETTGTTVLVDSHDMYVHEVEILEGVGEGNRFLLNLDVAEEQ' A
#
# COMPACT_ATOMS: atom_id res chain seq x y z
N MET A 1 -12.95 8.09 5.64
CA MET A 1 -12.10 7.14 6.38
C MET A 1 -10.93 6.85 5.48
N GLY A 2 -9.73 7.08 6.00
CA GLY A 2 -8.50 6.80 5.26
C GLY A 2 -8.10 5.33 5.40
N TYR A 3 -7.22 4.88 4.52
CA TYR A 3 -6.58 3.59 4.62
C TYR A 3 -5.78 3.46 5.94
N ALA A 4 -5.20 4.55 6.46
CA ALA A 4 -4.55 4.56 7.76
C ALA A 4 -5.46 4.18 8.94
N GLU A 5 -6.78 4.31 8.79
CA GLU A 5 -7.78 3.95 9.80
C GLU A 5 -8.41 2.57 9.54
N THR A 6 -7.97 1.85 8.51
CA THR A 6 -8.58 0.60 8.03
C THR A 6 -7.67 -0.59 8.35
N ASP A 7 -8.16 -1.53 9.16
CA ASP A 7 -7.40 -2.69 9.64
C ASP A 7 -7.20 -3.80 8.60
N SER A 8 -7.77 -3.62 7.40
CA SER A 8 -7.81 -4.61 6.33
C SER A 8 -7.85 -3.93 4.96
N VAL A 9 -7.32 -4.62 3.95
CA VAL A 9 -7.39 -4.17 2.55
C VAL A 9 -7.59 -5.40 1.67
N GLU A 10 -8.33 -5.26 0.58
CA GLU A 10 -8.43 -6.33 -0.41
C GLU A 10 -7.13 -6.41 -1.22
N ALA A 11 -6.79 -7.60 -1.71
CA ALA A 11 -5.72 -7.75 -2.68
C ALA A 11 -6.20 -7.33 -4.08
N GLY A 12 -5.30 -6.80 -4.92
CA GLY A 12 -5.64 -6.45 -6.30
C GLY A 12 -6.02 -4.98 -6.54
N ILE A 13 -6.02 -4.13 -5.50
CA ILE A 13 -6.29 -2.69 -5.63
C ILE A 13 -5.01 -2.01 -6.10
N LYS A 14 -5.12 -1.19 -7.16
CA LYS A 14 -3.96 -0.58 -7.81
C LYS A 14 -3.79 0.87 -7.41
N PHE A 15 -2.54 1.24 -7.19
CA PHE A 15 -2.16 2.59 -6.78
C PHE A 15 -0.95 3.09 -7.57
N THR A 16 -0.80 4.39 -7.63
CA THR A 16 0.45 5.08 -7.95
C THR A 16 1.06 5.59 -6.65
N SER A 17 2.22 5.05 -6.28
CA SER A 17 2.95 5.49 -5.08
C SER A 17 3.45 6.94 -5.20
N PRO A 18 3.81 7.62 -4.10
CA PRO A 18 4.33 9.00 -4.13
C PRO A 18 5.56 9.21 -5.02
N SER A 19 6.33 8.15 -5.28
CA SER A 19 7.49 8.17 -6.19
C SER A 19 7.15 7.85 -7.65
N GLY A 20 5.86 7.66 -7.98
CA GLY A 20 5.37 7.39 -9.33
C GLY A 20 5.41 5.92 -9.76
N MET A 21 5.62 4.99 -8.82
CA MET A 21 5.63 3.55 -9.15
C MET A 21 4.20 2.99 -9.13
N ALA A 22 3.86 2.16 -10.11
CA ALA A 22 2.63 1.37 -10.14
C ALA A 22 2.75 0.18 -9.17
N VAL A 23 1.81 0.08 -8.24
CA VAL A 23 1.80 -0.97 -7.21
C VAL A 23 0.40 -1.54 -7.01
N GLU A 24 0.32 -2.74 -6.46
CA GLU A 24 -0.94 -3.43 -6.15
C GLU A 24 -0.95 -3.95 -4.71
N THR A 25 -2.09 -3.84 -4.02
CA THR A 25 -2.25 -4.37 -2.66
C THR A 25 -2.20 -5.90 -2.65
N THR A 26 -1.54 -6.46 -1.64
CA THR A 26 -1.43 -7.92 -1.46
C THR A 26 -2.50 -8.51 -0.54
N GLY A 27 -3.27 -7.63 0.14
CA GLY A 27 -4.22 -8.00 1.20
C GLY A 27 -3.62 -8.04 2.60
N THR A 28 -2.31 -7.84 2.74
CA THR A 28 -1.65 -7.78 4.06
C THR A 28 -1.71 -6.36 4.62
N THR A 29 -2.16 -6.23 5.88
CA THR A 29 -2.19 -4.98 6.64
C THR A 29 -1.37 -5.14 7.93
N VAL A 30 -0.67 -4.08 8.32
CA VAL A 30 0.15 -4.01 9.53
C VAL A 30 -0.25 -2.79 10.36
N LEU A 31 -0.47 -2.98 11.66
CA LEU A 31 -0.62 -1.88 12.61
C LEU A 31 0.76 -1.34 13.00
N VAL A 32 0.97 -0.05 12.78
CA VAL A 32 2.12 0.71 13.31
C VAL A 32 1.72 1.31 14.66
N ASP A 33 1.87 0.53 15.73
CA ASP A 33 1.41 0.87 17.09
C ASP A 33 1.91 2.25 17.58
N SER A 34 3.15 2.63 17.23
CA SER A 34 3.73 3.91 17.65
C SER A 34 3.04 5.15 17.05
N HIS A 35 2.21 4.97 16.01
CA HIS A 35 1.48 6.04 15.32
C HIS A 35 -0.03 5.77 15.25
N ASP A 36 -0.51 4.69 15.90
CA ASP A 36 -1.91 4.24 15.89
C ASP A 36 -2.53 4.24 14.49
N MET A 37 -1.80 3.68 13.50
CA MET A 37 -2.20 3.69 12.10
C MET A 37 -1.89 2.37 11.40
N TYR A 38 -2.69 2.05 10.39
CA TYR A 38 -2.47 0.91 9.51
C TYR A 38 -1.65 1.29 8.27
N VAL A 39 -0.78 0.38 7.85
CA VAL A 39 -0.08 0.42 6.57
C VAL A 39 -0.30 -0.90 5.84
N HIS A 40 -0.29 -0.85 4.52
CA HIS A 40 -0.68 -1.99 3.68
C HIS A 40 0.50 -2.44 2.83
N GLU A 41 0.71 -3.75 2.73
CA GLU A 41 1.74 -4.29 1.85
C GLU A 41 1.29 -4.21 0.40
N VAL A 42 2.17 -3.66 -0.44
CA VAL A 42 1.98 -3.56 -1.88
C VAL A 42 3.12 -4.23 -2.63
N GLU A 43 2.86 -4.72 -3.83
CA GLU A 43 3.83 -5.28 -4.77
C GLU A 43 4.03 -4.35 -5.97
N ILE A 44 5.28 -4.14 -6.40
CA ILE A 44 5.59 -3.33 -7.58
C ILE A 44 5.21 -4.10 -8.85
N LEU A 45 4.37 -3.49 -9.70
CA LEU A 45 3.82 -4.14 -10.89
C LEU A 45 4.75 -4.11 -12.10
N GLU A 46 5.62 -3.12 -12.22
CA GLU A 46 6.50 -2.96 -13.38
C GLU A 46 7.75 -2.14 -13.09
N GLY A 47 8.77 -2.33 -13.92
CA GLY A 47 10.01 -1.54 -13.89
C GLY A 47 11.06 -2.05 -12.90
N VAL A 48 11.94 -1.15 -12.44
CA VAL A 48 13.01 -1.54 -11.52
C VAL A 48 12.41 -1.89 -10.17
N GLY A 49 12.57 -3.16 -9.78
CA GLY A 49 12.03 -3.68 -8.53
C GLY A 49 10.66 -4.36 -8.67
N GLU A 50 10.19 -4.63 -9.89
CA GLU A 50 9.01 -5.49 -10.14
C GLU A 50 9.03 -6.76 -9.27
N GLY A 51 7.90 -7.06 -8.63
CA GLY A 51 7.74 -8.17 -7.69
C GLY A 51 8.25 -7.89 -6.27
N ASN A 52 8.96 -6.79 -6.02
CA ASN A 52 9.32 -6.41 -4.66
C ASN A 52 8.11 -5.91 -3.89
N ARG A 53 8.11 -6.18 -2.58
CA ARG A 53 7.05 -5.80 -1.66
C ARG A 53 7.52 -4.84 -0.59
N PHE A 54 6.64 -3.94 -0.19
CA PHE A 54 6.90 -3.00 0.89
C PHE A 54 5.60 -2.51 1.53
N LEU A 55 5.70 -1.96 2.74
CA LEU A 55 4.56 -1.36 3.43
C LEU A 55 4.38 0.10 2.97
N LEU A 56 3.15 0.45 2.63
CA LEU A 56 2.75 1.75 2.16
C LEU A 56 1.54 2.25 2.94
N ASN A 57 1.59 3.50 3.40
CA ASN A 57 0.37 4.21 3.75
C ASN A 57 -0.35 4.57 2.45
N LEU A 58 -1.51 3.97 2.18
CA LEU A 58 -2.24 4.20 0.94
C LEU A 58 -2.90 5.60 0.88
N ASP A 59 -3.04 6.30 2.01
CA ASP A 59 -3.57 7.68 2.04
C ASP A 59 -2.66 8.70 1.33
N VAL A 60 -1.38 8.36 1.11
CA VAL A 60 -0.45 9.20 0.35
C VAL A 60 -0.30 8.74 -1.10
N ALA A 61 -0.97 7.67 -1.50
CA ALA A 61 -0.94 7.13 -2.85
C ALA A 61 -2.20 7.54 -3.63
N GLU A 62 -2.10 7.56 -4.95
CA GLU A 62 -3.26 7.83 -5.82
C GLU A 62 -3.83 6.49 -6.31
N GLU A 63 -5.08 6.19 -5.95
CA GLU A 63 -5.81 5.02 -6.45
C GLU A 63 -6.07 5.17 -7.97
N GLN A 64 -5.86 4.09 -8.72
CA GLN A 64 -5.98 4.08 -10.19
C GLN A 64 -7.38 3.69 -10.69
#